data_AF-A0A7W1QS08-F1
#
_entry.id   AF-A0A7W1QS08-F1
#
_cell.length_a   1.000
_cell.length_b   1.000
_cell.length_c   1.000
_cell.angle_alpha   90.00
_cell.angle_beta   90.00
_cell.angle_gamma   90.00
#
_symmetry.space_group_name_H-M   'P 1'
#
loop_
_entity.id
_entity.type
_entity.pdbx_description
1 polymer ?
#
loop_
_entity_poly.entity_id
_entity_poly.type
_entity_poly.pdbx_seq_one_letter_code
_entity_poly.pdbx_strand_id
1 'polypeptide(L)'
;MKVLALASYPIEAAATRYRLAQFVSPLAERGITLEVHPFIDSRLFASLYRREALPATALSLVGATARRLGNVWRARGVDVLLVQREAMLFGPPVIEWLAMRLGSCPMVLDLDDATYLPYVSPVYGRLASALKWFSKTDDLIRWARVVTCGNRTIADYVESKGRRT
;
A
#
# COMPACT_ATOMS: atom_id res chain seq x y z
N MET A 1 -5.13 18.79 8.78
CA MET A 1 -4.76 18.10 7.52
C MET A 1 -5.32 16.69 7.55
N LYS A 2 -5.91 16.20 6.45
CA LYS A 2 -6.46 14.85 6.31
C LYS A 2 -5.57 14.01 5.40
N VAL A 3 -5.17 12.84 5.87
CA VAL A 3 -4.28 11.91 5.16
C VAL A 3 -5.01 10.59 4.98
N LEU A 4 -5.18 10.18 3.72
CA LEU A 4 -5.68 8.84 3.39
C LEU A 4 -4.50 7.90 3.21
N ALA A 5 -4.32 6.94 4.11
CA ALA A 5 -3.30 5.91 3.99
C ALA A 5 -3.86 4.63 3.36
N LEU A 6 -3.33 4.23 2.20
CA LEU A 6 -3.63 2.95 1.56
C LEU A 6 -2.54 1.94 1.94
N ALA A 7 -2.90 0.94 2.73
CA ALA A 7 -2.01 -0.14 3.15
C ALA A 7 -2.36 -1.46 2.45
N SER A 8 -1.40 -2.38 2.29
CA SER A 8 -1.68 -3.69 1.72
C SER A 8 -2.31 -4.66 2.72
N TYR A 9 -1.87 -4.60 3.98
CA TYR A 9 -2.26 -5.50 5.07
C TYR A 9 -2.95 -4.75 6.22
N PRO A 10 -3.66 -5.46 7.12
CA PRO A 10 -4.34 -4.81 8.24
C PRO A 10 -3.38 -4.62 9.43
N ILE A 11 -3.89 -4.04 10.53
CA ILE A 11 -3.11 -3.67 11.73
C ILE A 11 -2.41 -4.86 12.41
N GLU A 12 -2.89 -6.09 12.19
CA GLU A 12 -2.26 -7.32 12.68
C GLU A 12 -0.89 -7.56 12.01
N ALA A 13 -0.69 -7.06 10.79
CA ALA A 13 0.58 -7.16 10.10
C ALA A 13 1.57 -6.09 10.61
N ALA A 14 2.78 -6.53 10.95
CA ALA A 14 3.84 -5.66 11.44
C ALA A 14 4.12 -4.48 10.50
N ALA A 15 4.09 -4.69 9.19
CA ALA A 15 4.24 -3.64 8.19
C ALA A 15 3.28 -2.47 8.46
N THR A 16 1.98 -2.73 8.59
CA THR A 16 1.00 -1.67 8.80
C THR A 16 1.03 -1.12 10.22
N ARG A 17 1.22 -2.00 11.22
CA ARG A 17 1.28 -1.60 12.63
C ARG A 17 2.39 -0.60 12.91
N TYR A 18 3.61 -0.89 12.46
CA TYR A 18 4.79 -0.09 12.74
C TYR A 18 5.04 1.02 11.71
N ARG A 19 4.48 0.97 10.51
CA ARG A 19 4.70 2.06 9.55
C ARG A 19 3.57 3.07 9.50
N LEU A 20 2.36 2.70 9.93
CA LEU A 20 1.19 3.57 9.83
C LEU A 20 0.44 3.70 11.15
N ALA A 21 0.00 2.57 11.74
CA ALA A 21 -0.94 2.61 12.87
C ALA A 21 -0.38 3.34 14.10
N GLN A 22 0.90 3.15 14.40
CA GLN A 22 1.54 3.84 15.53
C GLN A 22 1.58 5.38 15.38
N PHE A 23 1.44 5.91 14.17
CA PHE A 23 1.45 7.35 13.91
C PHE A 23 0.07 8.00 13.99
N VAL A 24 -1.02 7.22 14.07
CA VAL A 24 -2.39 7.76 14.10
C VAL A 24 -2.57 8.75 15.26
N SER A 25 -2.25 8.34 16.49
CA SER A 25 -2.42 9.23 17.66
C SER A 25 -1.42 10.41 17.68
N PRO A 26 -0.10 10.20 17.48
CA PRO A 26 0.85 11.32 17.46
C PRO A 26 0.57 12.35 16.36
N LEU A 27 0.04 11.94 15.21
CA LEU A 27 -0.37 12.87 14.15
C LEU A 27 -1.64 13.62 14.51
N ALA A 28 -2.62 12.94 15.13
CA ALA A 28 -3.86 13.57 15.56
C ALA A 28 -3.61 14.69 16.59
N GLU A 29 -2.68 14.49 17.53
CA GLU A 29 -2.22 15.52 18.49
C GLU A 29 -1.65 16.77 17.80
N ARG A 30 -1.18 16.63 16.55
CA ARG A 30 -0.62 17.72 15.73
C ARG A 30 -1.63 18.24 14.70
N GLY A 31 -2.91 17.90 14.81
CA GLY A 31 -3.96 18.35 13.89
C GLY A 31 -3.94 17.63 12.53
N ILE A 32 -3.30 16.47 12.44
CA ILE A 32 -3.23 15.64 11.24
C ILE A 32 -4.05 14.36 11.47
N THR A 33 -5.16 14.21 10.73
CA THR A 33 -5.98 12.99 10.77
C THR A 33 -5.41 11.98 9.78
N LEU A 34 -4.95 10.83 10.27
CA LEU A 34 -4.47 9.71 9.46
C LEU A 34 -5.51 8.59 9.43
N GLU A 35 -6.12 8.36 8.28
CA GLU A 35 -7.09 7.27 8.06
C GLU A 35 -6.42 6.10 7.33
N VAL A 36 -6.25 4.97 8.00
CA VAL A 36 -5.58 3.79 7.45
C VAL A 36 -6.59 2.81 6.85
N HIS A 37 -6.48 2.58 5.54
CA HIS A 37 -7.35 1.69 4.78
C HIS A 37 -6.55 0.53 4.17
N PRO A 38 -6.58 -0.66 4.80
CA PRO A 38 -5.88 -1.83 4.30
C PRO A 38 -6.64 -2.47 3.12
N PHE A 39 -5.91 -3.09 2.20
CA PHE A 39 -6.50 -3.85 1.09
C PHE A 39 -7.08 -5.16 1.63
N ILE A 40 -6.21 -5.96 2.25
CA ILE A 40 -6.60 -7.14 3.01
C ILE A 40 -7.07 -6.67 4.39
N ASP A 41 -8.34 -6.91 4.71
CA ASP A 41 -8.86 -6.64 6.05
C ASP A 41 -8.47 -7.74 7.05
N SER A 42 -8.67 -7.51 8.34
CA SER A 42 -8.37 -8.46 9.41
C SER A 42 -9.05 -9.83 9.22
N ARG A 43 -10.27 -9.86 8.65
CA ARG A 43 -11.03 -11.09 8.44
C ARG A 43 -10.40 -11.94 7.33
N LEU A 44 -10.06 -11.32 6.20
CA LEU A 44 -9.35 -11.97 5.11
C LEU A 44 -7.93 -12.35 5.51
N PHE A 45 -7.24 -11.51 6.29
CA PHE A 45 -5.92 -11.83 6.80
C PHE A 45 -5.96 -13.10 7.67
N ALA A 46 -6.93 -13.22 8.58
CA ALA A 46 -7.11 -14.40 9.41
C ALA A 46 -7.51 -15.66 8.62
N SER A 47 -8.13 -15.52 7.44
CA SER A 47 -8.46 -16.67 6.58
C SER A 47 -7.27 -17.15 5.76
N LEU A 48 -6.33 -16.28 5.40
CA LEU A 48 -5.10 -16.66 4.68
C LEU A 48 -4.22 -17.65 5.47
N TYR A 49 -4.32 -17.65 6.81
CA TYR A 49 -3.63 -18.64 7.66
C TYR A 49 -4.34 -19.99 7.73
N ARG A 50 -5.57 -20.12 7.20
CA ARG A 50 -6.34 -21.36 7.16
C ARG A 50 -6.33 -21.92 5.73
N ARG A 51 -5.53 -22.96 5.47
CA ARG A 51 -5.26 -23.52 4.13
C ARG A 51 -6.48 -24.04 3.34
N GLU A 52 -7.65 -24.18 3.97
CA GLU A 52 -8.79 -24.94 3.42
C GLU A 52 -9.86 -24.10 2.70
N ALA A 53 -9.66 -22.78 2.49
CA ALA A 53 -10.74 -21.85 2.11
C ALA A 53 -10.55 -21.09 0.77
N LEU A 54 -9.92 -21.68 -0.25
CA LEU A 54 -9.60 -21.00 -1.52
C LEU A 54 -10.77 -20.24 -2.18
N PRO A 55 -12.01 -20.77 -2.28
CA PRO A 55 -13.13 -20.04 -2.89
C PRO A 55 -13.58 -18.82 -2.05
N ALA A 56 -13.58 -18.97 -0.73
CA ALA A 56 -13.92 -17.88 0.19
C ALA A 56 -12.85 -16.78 0.17
N THR A 57 -11.58 -17.15 -0.01
CA THR A 57 -10.47 -16.20 -0.21
C THR A 57 -10.66 -15.41 -1.50
N ALA A 58 -11.04 -16.04 -2.60
CA ALA A 58 -11.29 -15.35 -3.87
C ALA A 58 -12.44 -14.34 -3.76
N LEU A 59 -13.59 -14.73 -3.19
CA LEU A 59 -14.71 -13.80 -2.97
C LEU A 59 -14.33 -12.63 -2.07
N SER A 60 -13.54 -12.89 -1.03
CA SER A 60 -13.05 -11.84 -0.12
C SER A 60 -12.10 -10.86 -0.84
N LEU A 61 -11.28 -11.33 -1.79
CA LEU A 61 -10.43 -10.48 -2.62
C LEU A 61 -11.23 -9.60 -3.59
N VAL A 62 -12.34 -10.12 -4.14
CA VAL A 62 -13.27 -9.31 -4.94
C VAL A 62 -13.86 -8.19 -4.07
N GLY A 63 -14.32 -8.53 -2.86
CA GLY A 63 -14.81 -7.55 -1.88
C GLY A 63 -13.75 -6.50 -1.50
N ALA A 64 -12.50 -6.92 -1.29
CA ALA A 64 -11.37 -6.02 -1.03
C ALA A 64 -11.13 -5.05 -2.19
N THR A 65 -11.22 -5.54 -3.43
CA THR A 65 -11.07 -4.72 -4.64
C THR A 65 -12.20 -3.69 -4.75
N ALA A 66 -13.44 -4.08 -4.53
CA ALA A 66 -14.58 -3.17 -4.53
C ALA A 66 -14.44 -2.06 -3.46
N ARG A 67 -14.01 -2.42 -2.24
CA ARG A 67 -13.72 -1.41 -1.19
C ARG A 67 -12.60 -0.47 -1.59
N ARG A 68 -11.55 -0.98 -2.26
CA ARG A 68 -10.44 -0.15 -2.72
C ARG A 68 -10.89 0.89 -3.75
N LEU A 69 -11.81 0.54 -4.64
CA LEU A 69 -12.44 1.51 -5.54
C LEU A 69 -13.20 2.61 -4.76
N GLY A 70 -13.87 2.26 -3.66
CA GLY A 70 -14.45 3.26 -2.75
C GLY A 70 -13.42 4.22 -2.15
N ASN A 71 -12.21 3.74 -1.85
CA ASN A 71 -11.12 4.57 -1.33
C ASN A 71 -10.56 5.54 -2.39
N VAL A 72 -10.61 5.18 -3.67
CA VAL A 72 -10.27 6.10 -4.77
C VAL A 72 -11.19 7.33 -4.74
N TRP A 73 -12.49 7.14 -4.48
CA TRP A 73 -13.42 8.27 -4.33
C TRP A 73 -13.15 9.09 -3.07
N ARG A 74 -12.76 8.45 -1.96
CA ARG A 74 -12.36 9.14 -0.72
C ARG A 74 -11.15 10.07 -0.92
N ALA A 75 -10.27 9.77 -1.89
CA ALA A 75 -9.12 10.61 -2.19
C ALA A 75 -9.47 12.05 -2.58
N ARG A 76 -10.73 12.33 -3.00
CA ARG A 76 -11.23 13.68 -3.32
C ARG A 76 -11.34 14.62 -2.12
N GLY A 77 -11.37 14.10 -0.90
CA GLY A 77 -11.61 14.86 0.33
C GLY A 77 -10.41 14.95 1.26
N VAL A 78 -9.22 14.57 0.80
CA VAL A 78 -8.00 14.51 1.61
C VAL A 78 -6.89 15.38 1.02
N ASP A 79 -5.99 15.83 1.90
CA ASP A 79 -4.88 16.71 1.54
C ASP A 79 -3.67 15.93 1.03
N VAL A 80 -3.49 14.68 1.49
CA VAL A 80 -2.36 13.82 1.15
C VAL A 80 -2.82 12.37 0.99
N LEU A 81 -2.32 11.72 -0.05
CA LEU A 81 -2.43 10.28 -0.22
C LEU A 81 -1.13 9.62 0.26
N LEU A 82 -1.19 8.80 1.31
CA LEU A 82 -0.06 8.00 1.79
C LEU A 82 -0.23 6.56 1.29
N VAL A 83 0.72 6.03 0.53
CA VAL A 83 0.68 4.64 0.08
C VAL A 83 1.77 3.86 0.78
N GLN A 84 1.41 2.81 1.53
CA GLN A 84 2.38 1.86 2.07
C GLN A 84 2.61 0.74 1.07
N ARG A 85 3.84 0.63 0.56
CA ARG A 85 4.33 -0.31 -0.47
C ARG A 85 3.56 -0.24 -1.80
N GLU A 86 2.27 -0.50 -1.75
CA GLU A 86 1.32 -0.61 -2.84
C GLU A 86 -0.12 -0.61 -2.30
N ALA A 87 -1.06 0.02 -3.02
CA ALA A 87 -2.47 0.04 -2.65
C ALA A 87 -3.21 -1.26 -2.99
N MET A 88 -2.68 -2.02 -3.95
CA MET A 88 -3.18 -3.32 -4.42
C MET A 88 -2.06 -4.36 -4.42
N LEU A 89 -2.35 -5.58 -3.94
CA LEU A 89 -1.39 -6.69 -3.93
C LEU A 89 -1.08 -7.27 -5.32
N PHE A 90 -1.88 -6.92 -6.31
CA PHE A 90 -1.78 -7.45 -7.68
C PHE A 90 -2.18 -6.39 -8.70
N GLY A 91 -1.76 -6.61 -9.94
CA GLY A 91 -2.05 -5.73 -11.05
C GLY A 91 -1.20 -4.45 -11.07
N PRO A 92 -1.37 -3.65 -12.14
CA PRO A 92 -0.70 -2.36 -12.29
C PRO A 92 -1.19 -1.34 -11.24
N PRO A 93 -0.44 -0.24 -11.02
CA PRO A 93 -0.73 0.76 -9.98
C PRO A 93 -1.86 1.73 -10.39
N VAL A 94 -2.96 1.18 -10.92
CA VAL A 94 -4.12 1.93 -11.45
C VAL A 94 -4.88 2.61 -10.32
N ILE A 95 -4.95 1.99 -9.14
CA ILE A 95 -5.66 2.56 -7.99
C ILE A 95 -4.94 3.83 -7.50
N GLU A 96 -3.63 3.78 -7.40
CA GLU A 96 -2.79 4.91 -7.01
C GLU A 96 -2.91 6.03 -8.04
N TRP A 97 -2.82 5.68 -9.33
CA TRP A 97 -2.99 6.64 -10.41
C TRP A 97 -4.36 7.32 -10.38
N LEU A 98 -5.45 6.55 -10.23
CA LEU A 98 -6.80 7.07 -10.15
C LEU A 98 -7.00 7.93 -8.89
N ALA A 99 -6.51 7.48 -7.74
CA ALA A 99 -6.64 8.20 -6.46
C ALA A 99 -5.92 9.55 -6.52
N MET A 100 -4.69 9.61 -7.06
CA MET A 100 -3.98 10.87 -7.27
C MET A 100 -4.71 11.79 -8.24
N ARG A 101 -5.21 11.25 -9.36
CA ARG A 101 -5.86 12.07 -10.41
C ARG A 101 -7.22 12.61 -9.97
N LEU A 102 -8.01 11.80 -9.27
CA LEU A 102 -9.32 12.22 -8.74
C LEU A 102 -9.15 13.11 -7.51
N GLY A 103 -8.19 12.79 -6.64
CA GLY A 103 -7.91 13.53 -5.42
C GLY A 103 -7.23 14.87 -5.66
N SER A 104 -6.47 14.99 -6.75
CA SER A 104 -5.58 16.15 -7.02
C SER A 104 -4.65 16.46 -5.84
N CYS A 105 -4.27 15.44 -5.07
CA CYS A 105 -3.45 15.54 -3.87
C CYS A 105 -2.06 14.90 -4.09
N PRO A 106 -1.00 15.42 -3.43
CA PRO A 106 0.31 14.82 -3.49
C PRO A 106 0.32 13.42 -2.86
N MET A 107 1.06 12.51 -3.48
CA MET A 107 1.30 11.18 -2.94
C MET A 107 2.60 11.14 -2.13
N VAL A 108 2.54 10.59 -0.93
CA VAL A 108 3.70 10.12 -0.15
C VAL A 108 3.74 8.61 -0.26
N LEU A 109 4.92 8.05 -0.54
CA LEU A 109 5.11 6.61 -0.61
C LEU A 109 5.93 6.12 0.58
N ASP A 110 5.50 5.07 1.25
CA ASP A 110 6.26 4.40 2.31
C ASP A 110 6.80 3.06 1.81
N LEU A 111 8.12 2.94 1.73
CA LEU A 111 8.84 1.73 1.32
C LEU A 111 9.69 1.22 2.48
N ASP A 112 9.21 0.19 3.17
CA ASP A 112 9.93 -0.51 4.23
C ASP A 112 10.62 -1.80 3.77
N ASP A 113 10.34 -2.24 2.54
CA ASP A 113 10.85 -3.48 1.95
C ASP A 113 11.25 -3.25 0.47
N ALA A 114 12.17 -4.06 -0.04
CA ALA A 114 12.67 -3.97 -1.41
C ALA A 114 11.70 -4.63 -2.40
N THR A 115 10.47 -4.10 -2.47
CA THR A 115 9.39 -4.65 -3.31
C THR A 115 9.69 -4.57 -4.82
N TYR A 116 10.70 -3.78 -5.21
CA TYR A 116 11.22 -3.70 -6.58
C TYR A 116 12.09 -4.89 -6.98
N LEU A 117 12.58 -5.68 -6.01
CA LEU A 117 13.34 -6.89 -6.31
C LEU A 117 12.37 -8.07 -6.56
N PRO A 118 12.51 -8.78 -7.69
CA PRO A 118 11.71 -9.97 -7.93
C PRO A 118 12.05 -11.05 -6.90
N TYR A 119 11.07 -11.41 -6.08
CA TYR A 119 11.18 -12.51 -5.12
C TYR A 119 10.18 -13.60 -5.47
N VAL A 120 10.70 -14.79 -5.76
CA VAL A 120 9.89 -16.00 -5.97
C VAL A 120 9.76 -16.71 -4.63
N SER A 121 8.56 -16.68 -4.05
CA SER A 121 8.32 -17.40 -2.80
C SER A 121 8.41 -18.92 -3.03
N PRO A 122 9.18 -19.66 -2.21
CA PRO A 122 9.21 -21.12 -2.25
C PRO A 122 7.84 -21.76 -1.95
N VAL A 123 6.96 -21.02 -1.24
CA VAL A 123 5.70 -21.54 -0.69
C VAL A 123 4.51 -21.28 -1.62
N TYR A 124 4.48 -20.13 -2.31
CA TYR A 124 3.35 -19.72 -3.16
C TYR A 124 3.61 -19.96 -4.67
N GLY A 125 4.81 -20.40 -5.04
CA GLY A 125 5.16 -20.82 -6.40
C GLY A 125 5.26 -19.68 -7.43
N ARG A 126 5.51 -20.06 -8.70
CA ARG A 126 5.69 -19.13 -9.83
C ARG A 126 4.42 -18.35 -10.19
N LEU A 127 3.23 -18.91 -9.93
CA LEU A 127 1.95 -18.29 -10.29
C LEU A 127 1.67 -17.00 -9.49
N ALA A 128 1.95 -17.03 -8.17
CA ALA A 128 1.85 -15.83 -7.31
C ALA A 128 2.91 -14.78 -7.65
N SER A 129 4.06 -15.22 -8.18
CA SER A 129 5.15 -14.34 -8.59
C SER A 129 4.86 -13.65 -9.93
N ALA A 130 4.09 -14.29 -10.83
CA ALA A 130 3.67 -13.70 -12.11
C ALA A 130 2.56 -12.64 -11.94
N LEU A 131 1.76 -12.73 -10.87
CA LEU A 131 0.72 -11.74 -10.55
C LEU A 131 1.30 -10.46 -9.92
N LYS A 132 2.54 -10.53 -9.42
CA LYS A 132 3.26 -9.38 -8.86
C LYS A 132 3.82 -8.53 -9.99
N TRP A 133 3.36 -7.29 -10.03
CA TRP A 133 3.81 -6.31 -11.00
C TRP A 133 5.02 -5.54 -10.46
N PHE A 134 6.19 -6.17 -10.45
CA PHE A 134 7.39 -5.60 -9.80
C PHE A 134 7.79 -4.21 -10.35
N SER A 135 7.52 -3.94 -11.63
CA SER A 135 7.77 -2.63 -12.24
C SER A 135 6.89 -1.51 -11.68
N LYS A 136 5.81 -1.82 -10.94
CA LYS A 136 4.92 -0.79 -10.39
C LYS A 136 5.60 0.03 -9.31
N THR A 137 6.58 -0.53 -8.59
CA THR A 137 7.29 0.20 -7.54
C THR A 137 8.02 1.41 -8.13
N ASP A 138 8.61 1.28 -9.32
CA ASP A 138 9.28 2.38 -10.02
C ASP A 138 8.29 3.48 -10.42
N ASP A 139 7.09 3.11 -10.90
CA ASP A 139 6.02 4.05 -11.20
C ASP A 139 5.57 4.80 -9.94
N LEU A 140 5.38 4.08 -8.82
CA LEU A 140 5.00 4.67 -7.55
C LEU A 140 6.06 5.64 -7.04
N ILE A 141 7.35 5.28 -7.10
CA ILE A 141 8.46 6.19 -6.77
C ILE A 141 8.41 7.42 -7.66
N ARG A 142 8.20 7.24 -8.97
CA ARG A 142 8.14 8.34 -9.93
C ARG A 142 6.93 9.26 -9.71
N TRP A 143 5.84 8.77 -9.17
CA TRP A 143 4.65 9.59 -8.90
C TRP A 143 4.66 10.24 -7.52
N ALA A 144 5.40 9.69 -6.57
CA ALA A 144 5.49 10.23 -5.22
C ALA A 144 6.10 11.64 -5.22
N ARG A 145 5.66 12.46 -4.27
CA ARG A 145 6.28 13.75 -3.93
C ARG A 145 7.50 13.55 -3.04
N VAL A 146 7.41 12.59 -2.11
CA VAL A 146 8.46 12.17 -1.20
C VAL A 146 8.24 10.69 -0.85
N VAL A 147 9.33 9.97 -0.58
CA VAL A 147 9.30 8.54 -0.26
C VAL A 147 9.95 8.28 1.10
N THR A 148 9.19 7.82 2.09
CA THR A 148 9.75 7.38 3.38
C THR A 148 10.36 5.99 3.22
N CYS A 149 11.64 5.87 3.55
CA CYS A 149 12.40 4.63 3.35
C CYS A 149 12.63 3.90 4.68
N GLY A 150 12.57 2.57 4.68
CA GLY A 150 12.80 1.73 5.86
C GLY A 150 14.27 1.60 6.25
N ASN A 151 15.18 1.80 5.30
CA ASN A 151 16.62 1.72 5.50
C ASN A 151 17.37 2.52 4.42
N ARG A 152 18.69 2.65 4.58
CA ARG A 152 19.57 3.37 3.64
C ARG A 152 19.57 2.76 2.23
N THR A 153 19.59 1.44 2.11
CA THR A 153 19.59 0.75 0.81
C THR A 153 18.36 1.09 -0.04
N ILE A 154 17.17 1.14 0.58
CA ILE A 154 15.94 1.56 -0.10
C ILE A 154 16.02 3.05 -0.46
N ALA A 155 16.54 3.89 0.43
CA ALA A 155 16.73 5.31 0.15
C ALA A 155 17.66 5.54 -1.06
N ASP A 156 18.81 4.88 -1.09
CA ASP A 156 19.77 5.01 -2.20
C ASP A 156 19.13 4.58 -3.55
N TYR A 157 18.30 3.52 -3.51
CA TYR A 157 17.53 3.11 -4.69
C TYR A 157 16.54 4.19 -5.13
N VAL A 158 15.77 4.76 -4.21
CA VAL A 158 14.81 5.83 -4.51
C VAL A 158 15.50 7.09 -5.05
N GLU A 159 16.63 7.49 -4.44
CA GLU A 159 17.44 8.61 -4.88
C GLU A 159 18.03 8.37 -6.28
N SER A 160 18.44 7.15 -6.59
CA SER A 160 18.90 6.77 -7.95
C SER A 160 17.82 6.93 -9.03
N LYS A 161 16.53 6.96 -8.63
CA LYS A 161 15.38 7.24 -9.50
C LYS A 161 15.03 8.74 -9.55
N GLY A 162 15.87 9.59 -8.98
CA GLY A 162 15.72 11.05 -8.97
C GLY A 162 14.58 11.54 -8.07
N ARG A 163 14.28 10.80 -6.99
CA ARG A 163 13.19 11.13 -6.07
C ARG A 163 13.71 11.48 -4.68
N ARG A 164 13.00 12.39 -4.00
CA ARG A 164 13.30 12.80 -2.63
C ARG A 164 12.88 11.71 -1.64
N THR A 165 13.79 11.37 -0.73
CA THR A 165 13.52 10.58 0.48
C THR A 165 13.29 11.45 1.71
#